data_AF-K0B7B7-F1
#
_entry.id   AF-K0B7B7-F1
#
_cell.length_a   1.000
_cell.length_b   1.000
_cell.length_c   1.000
_cell.angle_alpha   90.00
_cell.angle_beta   90.00
_cell.angle_gamma   90.00
#
_symmetry.space_group_name_H-M   'P 1'
#
loop_
_entity.id
_entity.type
_entity.pdbx_description
1 polymer ?
#
loop_
_entity_poly.entity_id
_entity_poly.type
_entity_poly.pdbx_seq_one_letter_code
_entity_poly.pdbx_strand_id
1 'polypeptide(L)'
;MADLVIPEDFCHNDVKPKGKTSHSDGENFHWIWGEGNPNGAAFSNDDVKAAYEARGEKQVPLGIHGTTVAVDWDSCVAAGSCMSVCPVQTFQWYRTEKDIPAEKCLGETFDGTGKTEQDERLDYTDKSQPIREHDCTVCMACQEICPEGAIRIESANQEWHEKAAGTYVLMKSGSENPHAHD
;
A
#
# COMPACT_ATOMS: atom_id res chain seq x y z
N MET A 1 -18.06 4.71 8.68
CA MET A 1 -17.02 4.37 7.70
C MET A 1 -16.78 5.62 6.88
N ALA A 2 -15.53 6.01 6.68
CA ALA A 2 -15.19 7.11 5.78
C ALA A 2 -15.37 6.65 4.33
N ASP A 3 -15.64 7.59 3.43
CA ASP A 3 -15.69 7.29 2.00
C ASP A 3 -14.29 6.98 1.47
N LEU A 4 -14.18 6.03 0.55
CA LEU A 4 -12.89 5.67 -0.04
C LEU A 4 -12.37 6.82 -0.90
N VAL A 5 -11.11 7.18 -0.67
CA VAL A 5 -10.43 8.25 -1.44
C VAL A 5 -9.69 7.73 -2.66
N ILE A 6 -9.43 6.42 -2.72
CA ILE A 6 -8.81 5.75 -3.86
C ILE A 6 -9.87 5.51 -4.95
N PRO A 7 -9.71 6.11 -6.16
CA PRO A 7 -10.60 5.86 -7.30
C PRO A 7 -10.65 4.38 -7.65
N GLU A 8 -11.80 3.89 -8.11
CA GLU A 8 -11.93 2.46 -8.45
C GLU A 8 -11.03 2.05 -9.62
N ASP A 9 -10.76 2.98 -10.52
CA ASP A 9 -10.02 2.82 -11.76
C ASP A 9 -8.55 3.27 -11.67
N PHE A 10 -8.02 3.50 -10.45
CA PHE A 10 -6.69 4.08 -10.24
C PHE A 10 -5.53 3.31 -10.92
N CYS A 11 -5.72 2.02 -11.19
CA CYS A 11 -4.75 1.15 -11.88
C CYS A 11 -5.27 0.59 -13.22
N HIS A 12 -6.45 1.02 -13.69
CA HIS A 12 -7.08 0.46 -14.88
C HIS A 12 -6.58 1.12 -16.17
N ASN A 13 -6.95 0.56 -17.33
CA ASN A 13 -6.85 1.21 -18.65
C ASN A 13 -5.45 1.75 -19.01
N ASP A 14 -4.43 0.89 -18.94
CA ASP A 14 -3.03 1.21 -19.31
C ASP A 14 -2.37 2.33 -18.48
N VAL A 15 -2.95 2.67 -17.31
CA VAL A 15 -2.24 3.46 -16.30
C VAL A 15 -0.93 2.76 -15.97
N LYS A 16 0.18 3.51 -16.00
CA LYS A 16 1.50 2.98 -15.69
C LYS A 16 1.87 3.28 -14.24
N PRO A 17 2.36 2.29 -13.48
CA PRO A 17 2.88 2.56 -12.15
C PRO A 17 4.13 3.46 -12.25
N LYS A 18 4.35 4.25 -11.20
CA LYS A 18 5.53 5.12 -11.05
C LYS A 18 6.79 4.37 -10.70
N GLY A 19 6.61 3.23 -10.04
CA GLY A 19 7.68 2.38 -9.56
C GLY A 19 7.08 1.29 -8.70
N LYS A 20 7.92 0.57 -7.97
CA LYS A 20 7.50 -0.50 -7.07
C LYS A 20 8.34 -0.49 -5.81
N THR A 21 7.80 -1.08 -4.76
CA THR A 21 8.57 -1.56 -3.61
C THR A 21 8.66 -3.07 -3.71
N SER A 22 9.86 -3.64 -3.62
CA SER A 22 10.06 -5.09 -3.73
C SER A 22 10.13 -5.75 -2.36
N HIS A 23 9.68 -6.99 -2.24
CA HIS A 23 10.03 -7.87 -1.14
C HIS A 23 11.37 -8.56 -1.46
N SER A 24 12.17 -8.87 -0.45
CA SER A 24 13.47 -9.53 -0.61
C SER A 24 13.38 -11.03 -0.94
N ASP A 25 12.16 -11.58 -1.03
CA ASP A 25 11.94 -12.99 -1.39
C ASP A 25 12.22 -13.25 -2.89
N GLY A 26 12.39 -12.20 -3.69
CA GLY A 26 12.69 -12.26 -5.11
C GLY A 26 11.48 -12.49 -6.01
N GLU A 27 10.28 -12.60 -5.44
CA GLU A 27 9.04 -12.89 -6.16
C GLU A 27 8.03 -11.75 -5.98
N ASN A 28 7.81 -11.32 -4.74
CA ASN A 28 6.74 -10.40 -4.40
C ASN A 28 7.19 -8.95 -4.44
N PHE A 29 6.26 -8.09 -4.84
CA PHE A 29 6.40 -6.64 -4.80
C PHE A 29 5.02 -6.00 -4.85
N HIS A 30 4.96 -4.70 -4.58
CA HIS A 30 3.76 -3.92 -4.85
C HIS A 30 4.10 -2.71 -5.72
N TRP A 31 3.19 -2.36 -6.62
CA TRP A 31 3.30 -1.17 -7.46
C TRP A 31 2.99 0.09 -6.66
N ILE A 32 3.56 1.21 -7.10
CA ILE A 32 3.22 2.56 -6.64
C ILE A 32 2.53 3.27 -7.80
N TRP A 33 1.28 3.69 -7.62
CA TRP A 33 0.41 4.25 -8.65
C TRP A 33 0.15 5.74 -8.44
N GLY A 34 0.03 6.49 -9.54
CA GLY A 34 -0.31 7.91 -9.54
C GLY A 34 0.84 8.85 -9.14
N GLU A 35 0.65 10.15 -9.35
CA GLU A 35 1.59 11.20 -8.94
C GLU A 35 1.46 11.59 -7.46
N GLY A 36 0.51 10.97 -6.75
CA GLY A 36 0.07 11.37 -5.43
C GLY A 36 -0.89 12.56 -5.40
N ASN A 37 -1.46 12.80 -4.23
CA ASN A 37 -2.49 13.82 -3.98
C ASN A 37 -2.06 14.79 -2.88
N PRO A 38 -1.61 16.02 -3.20
CA PRO A 38 -1.20 17.00 -2.18
C PRO A 38 -2.34 17.50 -1.29
N ASN A 39 -3.60 17.14 -1.60
CA ASN A 39 -4.77 17.45 -0.79
C ASN A 39 -5.26 16.23 0.02
N GLY A 40 -4.51 15.12 0.04
CA GLY A 40 -4.83 13.96 0.87
C GLY A 40 -4.80 14.29 2.36
N ALA A 41 -5.55 13.53 3.16
CA ALA A 41 -5.75 13.82 4.58
C ALA A 41 -4.43 13.96 5.37
N ALA A 42 -3.37 13.27 4.95
CA ALA A 42 -2.07 13.35 5.60
C ALA A 42 -1.43 14.74 5.47
N PHE A 43 -1.76 15.55 4.45
CA PHE A 43 -1.25 16.91 4.30
C PHE A 43 -1.98 17.93 5.18
N SER A 44 -3.20 17.62 5.62
CA SER A 44 -3.97 18.47 6.53
C SER A 44 -3.83 18.07 8.00
N ASN A 45 -3.47 16.82 8.29
CA ASN A 45 -3.38 16.28 9.65
C ASN A 45 -2.23 16.91 10.46
N ASP A 46 -2.52 17.43 11.66
CA ASP A 46 -1.56 18.15 12.49
C ASP A 46 -0.42 17.27 13.02
N ASP A 47 -0.71 16.04 13.42
CA ASP A 47 0.29 15.09 13.92
C ASP A 47 1.25 14.66 12.81
N VAL A 48 0.75 14.44 11.60
CA VAL A 48 1.57 14.10 10.43
C VAL A 48 2.50 15.27 10.07
N LYS A 49 1.97 16.50 10.00
CA LYS A 49 2.78 17.70 9.71
C LYS A 49 3.87 17.90 10.77
N ALA A 50 3.51 17.78 12.05
CA ALA A 50 4.45 17.92 13.16
C ALA A 50 5.55 16.84 13.10
N ALA A 51 5.21 15.61 12.73
CA ALA A 51 6.20 14.53 12.60
C ALA A 51 7.16 14.77 11.41
N TYR A 52 6.68 15.25 10.27
CA TYR A 52 7.57 15.66 9.15
C TYR A 52 8.49 16.81 9.54
N GLU A 53 7.96 17.83 10.22
CA GLU A 53 8.75 18.96 10.74
C GLU A 53 9.83 18.49 11.73
N ALA A 54 9.48 17.63 12.68
CA ALA A 54 10.40 17.08 13.67
C ALA A 54 11.55 16.28 13.02
N ARG A 55 11.29 15.63 11.89
CA ARG A 55 12.31 14.92 11.11
C ARG A 55 13.16 15.84 10.22
N GLY A 56 12.74 17.08 10.01
CA GLY A 56 13.35 17.96 9.01
C GLY A 56 13.15 17.45 7.57
N GLU A 57 12.11 16.64 7.35
CA GLU A 57 11.77 16.07 6.05
C GLU A 57 10.63 16.88 5.40
N LYS A 58 10.69 17.04 4.08
CA LYS A 58 9.59 17.66 3.34
C LYS A 58 8.52 16.62 3.06
N GLN A 59 7.28 16.89 3.46
CA GLN A 59 6.14 16.11 2.99
C GLN A 59 5.90 16.36 1.50
N VAL A 60 5.92 15.30 0.71
CA VAL A 60 5.70 15.30 -0.75
C VAL A 60 4.63 14.28 -1.10
N PRO A 61 3.95 14.42 -2.25
CA PRO A 61 3.01 13.40 -2.72
C PRO A 61 3.72 12.05 -2.94
N LEU A 62 3.12 10.97 -2.46
CA LEU A 62 3.71 9.62 -2.40
C LEU A 62 2.95 8.63 -3.29
N GLY A 63 1.68 8.90 -3.61
CA GLY A 63 0.87 8.02 -4.44
C GLY A 63 0.27 6.84 -3.67
N ILE A 64 -0.25 5.90 -4.45
CA ILE A 64 -0.99 4.75 -3.96
C ILE A 64 -0.08 3.54 -3.98
N HIS A 65 0.25 3.01 -2.81
CA HIS A 65 1.08 1.83 -2.64
C HIS A 65 0.21 0.58 -2.65
N GLY A 66 0.46 -0.33 -3.59
CA GLY A 66 -0.30 -1.57 -3.76
C GLY A 66 -1.42 -1.49 -4.79
N THR A 67 -1.88 -2.66 -5.24
CA THR A 67 -2.81 -2.78 -6.39
C THR A 67 -4.14 -3.42 -6.00
N THR A 68 -4.09 -4.64 -5.48
CA THR A 68 -5.22 -5.38 -4.89
C THR A 68 -5.42 -5.01 -3.42
N VAL A 69 -4.34 -4.65 -2.73
CA VAL A 69 -4.34 -3.99 -1.42
C VAL A 69 -3.68 -2.63 -1.57
N ALA A 70 -4.47 -1.63 -1.95
CA ALA A 70 -3.99 -0.29 -2.22
C ALA A 70 -4.08 0.59 -0.98
N VAL A 71 -3.02 1.33 -0.67
CA VAL A 71 -2.94 2.32 0.41
C VAL A 71 -2.53 3.66 -0.19
N ASP A 72 -3.40 4.67 -0.13
CA ASP A 72 -3.06 6.03 -0.49
C ASP A 72 -2.18 6.63 0.62
N TRP A 73 -0.88 6.74 0.39
CA TRP A 73 0.07 7.27 1.37
C TRP A 73 -0.09 8.76 1.60
N ASP A 74 -0.78 9.47 0.70
CA ASP A 74 -1.12 10.88 0.84
C ASP A 74 -2.35 11.11 1.73
N SER A 75 -3.16 10.08 1.92
CA SER A 75 -4.30 10.09 2.84
C SER A 75 -4.07 9.24 4.09
N CYS A 76 -3.07 8.36 4.11
CA CYS A 76 -2.70 7.58 5.27
C CYS A 76 -2.12 8.48 6.38
N VAL A 77 -2.87 8.66 7.46
CA VAL A 77 -2.45 9.45 8.64
C VAL A 77 -1.68 8.63 9.68
N ALA A 78 -1.19 7.43 9.31
CA ALA A 78 -0.49 6.52 10.23
C ALA A 78 -1.30 6.13 11.48
N ALA A 79 -2.63 6.05 11.37
CA ALA A 79 -3.51 5.68 12.49
C ALA A 79 -3.33 4.22 12.96
N GLY A 80 -2.91 3.32 12.06
CA GLY A 80 -2.59 1.93 12.38
C GLY A 80 -3.79 0.99 12.54
N SER A 81 -5.04 1.48 12.43
CA SER A 81 -6.24 0.65 12.57
C SER A 81 -6.30 -0.54 11.60
N CYS A 82 -5.64 -0.45 10.45
CA CYS A 82 -5.54 -1.56 9.50
C CYS A 82 -4.75 -2.75 10.05
N MET A 83 -3.74 -2.49 10.88
CA MET A 83 -2.88 -3.50 11.48
C MET A 83 -3.58 -4.24 12.62
N SER A 84 -4.43 -3.56 13.39
CA SER A 84 -5.18 -4.21 14.48
C SER A 84 -6.30 -5.13 14.01
N VAL A 85 -6.70 -5.07 12.74
CA VAL A 85 -7.77 -5.91 12.18
C VAL A 85 -7.30 -6.89 11.10
N CYS A 86 -6.07 -6.77 10.59
CA CYS A 86 -5.58 -7.63 9.52
C CYS A 86 -5.16 -9.00 10.07
N PRO A 87 -5.87 -10.11 9.74
CA PRO A 87 -5.58 -11.42 10.33
C PRO A 87 -4.27 -12.04 9.81
N VAL A 88 -3.74 -11.52 8.70
CA VAL A 88 -2.56 -12.03 7.98
C VAL A 88 -1.43 -11.01 7.92
N GLN A 89 -1.52 -9.92 8.71
CA GLN A 89 -0.48 -8.91 8.84
C GLN A 89 0.04 -8.36 7.50
N THR A 90 -0.84 -8.10 6.53
CA THR A 90 -0.49 -7.56 5.20
C THR A 90 0.36 -6.28 5.25
N PHE A 91 0.15 -5.47 6.29
CA PHE A 91 0.81 -4.18 6.44
C PHE A 91 1.97 -4.25 7.43
N GLN A 92 2.97 -3.41 7.20
CA GLN A 92 3.99 -3.07 8.19
C GLN A 92 4.21 -1.56 8.28
N TRP A 93 4.80 -1.13 9.37
CA TRP A 93 5.38 0.20 9.51
C TRP A 93 6.73 0.25 8.79
N TYR A 94 6.80 0.89 7.63
CA TYR A 94 8.01 0.83 6.80
C TYR A 94 9.24 1.39 7.52
N ARG A 95 9.09 2.44 8.35
CA ARG A 95 10.25 3.04 9.04
C ARG A 95 10.80 2.19 10.14
N THR A 96 9.98 1.33 10.74
CA THR A 96 10.47 0.38 11.75
C THR A 96 11.40 -0.69 11.16
N GLU A 97 11.30 -0.93 9.84
CA GLU A 97 12.28 -1.74 9.12
C GLU A 97 13.42 -0.88 8.56
N LYS A 98 13.08 0.17 7.81
CA LYS A 98 14.03 1.09 7.19
C LYS A 98 13.61 2.53 7.47
N ASP A 99 14.27 3.17 8.43
CA ASP A 99 14.02 4.58 8.74
C ASP A 99 14.64 5.51 7.69
N ILE A 100 13.93 5.63 6.55
CA ILE A 100 14.29 6.46 5.40
C ILE A 100 13.12 7.40 5.04
N PRO A 101 13.36 8.51 4.33
CA PRO A 101 12.28 9.34 3.80
C PRO A 101 11.30 8.52 2.93
N ALA A 102 10.00 8.76 3.07
CA ALA A 102 8.95 7.99 2.38
C ALA A 102 9.14 7.92 0.86
N GLU A 103 9.61 9.01 0.24
CA GLU A 103 9.89 9.07 -1.21
C GLU A 103 10.96 8.05 -1.66
N LYS A 104 11.84 7.63 -0.75
CA LYS A 104 12.88 6.65 -1.03
C LYS A 104 12.38 5.21 -0.98
N CYS A 105 11.14 4.97 -0.56
CA CYS A 105 10.52 3.65 -0.67
C CYS A 105 10.31 3.25 -2.15
N LEU A 106 10.20 4.22 -3.06
CA LEU A 106 10.11 3.95 -4.50
C LEU A 106 11.41 3.32 -5.01
N GLY A 107 11.30 2.09 -5.50
CA GLY A 107 12.43 1.31 -6.01
C GLY A 107 13.23 0.58 -4.93
N GLU A 108 12.83 0.70 -3.66
CA GLU A 108 13.50 0.04 -2.54
C GLU A 108 13.03 -1.41 -2.37
N THR A 109 13.85 -2.23 -1.70
CA THR A 109 13.53 -3.62 -1.36
C THR A 109 13.42 -3.76 0.15
N PHE A 110 12.34 -4.35 0.66
CA PHE A 110 12.11 -4.60 2.08
C PHE A 110 12.11 -6.10 2.37
N ASP A 111 12.53 -6.49 3.57
CA ASP A 111 12.50 -7.87 4.07
C ASP A 111 11.15 -8.26 4.66
N GLY A 112 10.25 -7.29 4.85
CA GLY A 112 8.95 -7.55 5.46
C GLY A 112 9.02 -7.72 6.98
N THR A 113 10.06 -7.17 7.62
CA THR A 113 10.33 -7.32 9.07
C THR A 113 9.91 -6.10 9.88
N GLY A 114 9.26 -5.13 9.26
CA GLY A 114 8.67 -3.99 9.96
C GLY A 114 7.61 -4.45 10.96
N LYS A 115 7.44 -3.67 12.03
CA LYS A 115 6.44 -3.91 13.05
C LYS A 115 5.02 -3.82 12.48
N THR A 116 4.12 -4.60 13.07
CA THR A 116 2.78 -4.85 12.54
C THR A 116 1.67 -4.57 13.54
N GLU A 117 1.98 -3.89 14.65
CA GLU A 117 1.00 -3.54 15.68
C GLU A 117 0.63 -2.05 15.58
N GLN A 118 -0.65 -1.72 15.80
CA GLN A 118 -1.22 -0.38 15.56
C GLN A 118 -0.43 0.78 16.17
N ASP A 119 0.11 0.60 17.38
CA ASP A 119 0.79 1.67 18.13
C ASP A 119 2.32 1.55 18.12
N GLU A 120 2.86 0.71 17.25
CA GLU A 120 4.30 0.48 17.16
C GLU A 120 5.00 1.24 16.02
N ARG A 121 4.28 2.14 15.35
CA ARG A 121 4.85 3.10 14.39
C ARG A 121 5.98 3.90 15.03
N LEU A 122 6.99 4.26 14.25
CA LEU A 122 8.08 5.09 14.74
C LEU A 122 7.59 6.53 15.03
N ASP A 123 6.73 7.06 14.15
CA ASP A 123 5.93 8.29 14.33
C ASP A 123 4.85 8.39 13.22
N TYR A 124 4.22 9.56 13.06
CA TYR A 124 3.14 9.79 12.09
C TYR A 124 3.58 9.93 10.62
N THR A 125 4.89 9.91 10.33
CA THR A 125 5.43 9.79 8.97
C THR A 125 5.64 8.34 8.54
N ASP A 126 5.47 7.39 9.46
CA ASP A 126 5.58 5.96 9.24
C ASP A 126 4.26 5.43 8.66
N LYS A 127 4.26 5.16 7.37
CA LYS A 127 3.05 4.83 6.60
C LYS A 127 2.79 3.34 6.63
N SER A 128 1.51 2.96 6.57
CA SER A 128 1.11 1.55 6.49
C SER A 128 1.48 1.00 5.10
N GLN A 129 2.56 0.23 5.03
CA GLN A 129 3.11 -0.34 3.80
C GLN A 129 2.51 -1.72 3.55
N PRO A 130 1.80 -1.96 2.42
CA PRO A 130 1.26 -3.28 2.08
C PRO A 130 2.35 -4.18 1.48
N ILE A 131 3.46 -4.39 2.19
CA ILE A 131 4.59 -5.18 1.67
C ILE A 131 4.21 -6.65 1.41
N ARG A 132 3.23 -7.15 2.16
CA ARG A 132 2.64 -8.50 2.03
C ARG A 132 1.26 -8.45 1.36
N GLU A 133 1.09 -7.60 0.35
CA GLU A 133 -0.14 -7.53 -0.45
C GLU A 133 -0.60 -8.92 -0.93
N HIS A 134 0.36 -9.78 -1.31
CA HIS A 134 0.11 -11.13 -1.80
C HIS A 134 -0.53 -12.08 -0.76
N ASP A 135 -0.40 -11.81 0.53
CA ASP A 135 -0.98 -12.63 1.61
C ASP A 135 -2.46 -12.28 1.89
N CYS A 136 -3.00 -11.24 1.24
CA CYS A 136 -4.32 -10.72 1.56
C CYS A 136 -5.45 -11.74 1.34
N THR A 137 -6.32 -11.88 2.34
CA THR A 137 -7.50 -12.75 2.28
C THR A 137 -8.77 -12.05 1.79
N VAL A 138 -8.67 -10.78 1.36
CA VAL A 138 -9.77 -9.99 0.78
C VAL A 138 -10.98 -9.86 1.73
N CYS A 139 -10.74 -9.84 3.05
CA CYS A 139 -11.81 -9.72 4.05
C CYS A 139 -12.37 -8.29 4.21
N MET A 140 -11.71 -7.29 3.61
CA MET A 140 -12.08 -5.85 3.62
C MET A 140 -12.10 -5.16 5.00
N ALA A 141 -11.78 -5.85 6.10
CA ALA A 141 -11.80 -5.25 7.44
C ALA A 141 -10.90 -4.00 7.58
N CYS A 142 -9.70 -4.04 6.96
CA CYS A 142 -8.77 -2.90 6.99
C CYS A 142 -9.26 -1.70 6.18
N GLN A 143 -10.03 -1.92 5.10
CA GLN A 143 -10.69 -0.87 4.33
C GLN A 143 -11.78 -0.19 5.16
N GLU A 144 -12.64 -0.98 5.81
CA GLU A 144 -13.78 -0.45 6.57
C GLU A 144 -13.39 0.34 7.82
N ILE A 145 -12.30 -0.06 8.50
CA ILE A 145 -11.83 0.60 9.72
C ILE A 145 -10.91 1.80 9.45
N CYS A 146 -10.46 2.00 8.21
CA CYS A 146 -9.57 3.10 7.89
C CYS A 146 -10.28 4.45 8.13
N PRO A 147 -9.78 5.32 9.03
CA PRO A 147 -10.46 6.56 9.38
C PRO A 147 -10.51 7.56 8.22
N GLU A 148 -9.59 7.46 7.26
CA GLU A 148 -9.47 8.38 6.12
C GLU A 148 -9.90 7.76 4.79
N GLY A 149 -10.45 6.53 4.80
CA GLY A 149 -10.81 5.81 3.58
C GLY A 149 -9.62 5.55 2.63
N ALA A 150 -8.40 5.57 3.17
CA ALA A 150 -7.14 5.51 2.43
C ALA A 150 -6.72 4.09 2.02
N ILE A 151 -7.55 3.07 2.24
CA ILE A 151 -7.26 1.68 1.89
C ILE A 151 -8.36 1.16 0.98
N ARG A 152 -7.98 0.56 -0.15
CA ARG A 152 -8.89 -0.12 -1.07
C ARG A 152 -8.45 -1.56 -1.26
N ILE A 153 -9.37 -2.49 -1.03
CA ILE A 153 -9.23 -3.91 -1.26
C ILE A 153 -10.07 -4.29 -2.47
N GLU A 154 -9.42 -4.74 -3.54
CA GLU A 154 -10.09 -5.12 -4.79
C GLU A 154 -9.31 -6.24 -5.49
N SER A 155 -9.83 -7.46 -5.45
CA SER A 155 -9.17 -8.62 -6.06
C SER A 155 -9.19 -8.57 -7.59
N ALA A 156 -10.17 -7.89 -8.19
CA ALA A 156 -10.22 -7.69 -9.64
C ALA A 156 -9.02 -6.87 -10.16
N ASN A 157 -8.33 -6.14 -9.28
CA ASN A 157 -7.13 -5.39 -9.67
C ASN A 157 -5.90 -6.26 -9.95
N GLN A 158 -5.95 -7.57 -9.64
CA GLN A 158 -4.85 -8.50 -9.92
C GLN A 158 -4.50 -8.52 -11.42
N GLU A 159 -5.51 -8.45 -12.29
CA GLU A 159 -5.30 -8.34 -13.75
C GLU A 159 -4.43 -7.13 -14.11
N TRP A 160 -4.67 -5.99 -13.47
CA TRP A 160 -3.92 -4.77 -13.74
C TRP A 160 -2.51 -4.81 -13.14
N HIS A 161 -2.35 -5.43 -11.97
CA HIS A 161 -1.04 -5.73 -11.39
C HIS A 161 -0.17 -6.51 -12.36
N GLU A 162 -0.71 -7.62 -12.89
CA GLU A 162 0.00 -8.52 -13.79
C GLU A 162 0.25 -7.91 -15.17
N LYS A 163 -0.69 -7.12 -15.68
CA LYS A 163 -0.50 -6.37 -16.94
C LYS A 163 0.67 -5.40 -16.81
N ALA A 164 0.76 -4.66 -15.71
CA ALA A 164 1.87 -3.76 -15.45
C ALA A 164 3.20 -4.51 -15.24
N ALA A 165 3.16 -5.73 -14.71
CA ALA A 165 4.32 -6.61 -14.59
C ALA A 165 4.72 -7.31 -15.90
N GLY A 166 3.87 -7.29 -16.92
CA GLY A 166 4.07 -8.04 -18.15
C GLY A 166 3.91 -9.56 -17.96
N THR A 167 3.26 -9.99 -16.87
CA THR A 167 3.04 -11.40 -16.52
C THR A 167 1.61 -11.85 -16.74
N TYR A 168 0.71 -10.94 -17.13
CA TYR A 168 -0.71 -11.26 -17.32
C TYR A 168 -0.93 -12.36 -18.37
N VAL A 169 -1.64 -13.41 -17.95
CA VAL A 169 -2.09 -14.48 -18.84
C VAL A 169 -3.61 -14.52 -18.83
N LEU A 170 -4.20 -14.31 -20.01
CA LEU A 170 -5.64 -14.47 -20.17
C LEU A 170 -6.02 -15.95 -19.98
N MET A 171 -6.63 -16.28 -18.85
CA MET A 171 -7.24 -17.60 -18.65
C MET A 171 -8.42 -17.76 -19.62
N LYS A 172 -8.25 -18.60 -20.64
CA LYS A 172 -9.36 -18.97 -21.52
C LYS A 172 -10.22 -19.98 -20.76
N SER A 173 -11.54 -19.83 -20.83
CA SER A 173 -12.48 -20.80 -20.24
C SER A 173 -12.10 -22.22 -20.67
N GLY A 174 -11.78 -23.09 -19.69
CA GLY A 174 -11.32 -24.47 -19.90
C GLY A 174 -9.81 -24.73 -19.78
N SER A 175 -8.96 -23.75 -19.44
CA SER A 175 -7.55 -23.98 -19.10
C SER A 175 -7.35 -24.35 -17.63
N GLU A 176 -6.36 -25.23 -17.34
CA GLU A 176 -5.91 -25.52 -15.97
C GLU A 176 -5.42 -24.25 -15.27
N ASN A 177 -5.78 -24.09 -13.99
CA ASN A 177 -5.38 -22.95 -13.16
C ASN A 177 -3.85 -22.98 -12.98
N PRO A 178 -3.09 -21.99 -13.49
CA PRO A 178 -1.64 -21.99 -13.41
C PRO A 178 -1.11 -21.76 -11.98
N HIS A 179 -1.97 -21.39 -11.03
CA HIS A 179 -1.66 -21.19 -9.61
C HIS A 179 -2.25 -22.29 -8.71
N ALA A 180 -2.79 -23.37 -9.29
CA ALA A 180 -3.13 -24.56 -8.51
C ALA A 180 -1.83 -25.34 -8.24
N HIS A 181 -1.35 -25.28 -7.00
CA HIS A 181 -0.43 -26.28 -6.48
C HIS A 181 -1.24 -27.34 -5.74
N ASP A 182 -0.90 -28.61 -5.98
CA ASP A 182 -1.52 -29.80 -5.36
C ASP A 182 -1.46 -29.78 -3.81
#